data_AF-A0A1I4WK04-F1
#
_entry.id   AF-A0A1I4WK04-F1
#
_cell.length_a   1.000
_cell.length_b   1.000
_cell.length_c   1.000
_cell.angle_alpha   90.00
_cell.angle_beta   90.00
_cell.angle_gamma   90.00
#
_symmetry.space_group_name_H-M   'P 1'
#
loop_
_entity.id
_entity.type
_entity.pdbx_description
1 polymer ?
#
loop_
_entity_poly.entity_id
_entity_poly.type
_entity_poly.pdbx_seq_one_letter_code
_entity_poly.pdbx_strand_id
1 'polypeptide(L)'
;MLGMATKVVSDYGKVLSQVEPGVYGLPESLLPHTRESIRFAILTLLRELGPEHPEVKEGLRQGYVYLAQFVADEDADTVTRGQANFAASSPDPDQASAEPAMRIINRIKLDMERALEEMRDFL
;
A
#
# COMPACT_ATOMS: atom_id res chain seq x y z
N MET A 1 17.93 9.44 14.80
CA MET A 1 17.31 8.76 13.63
C MET A 1 15.86 8.36 13.91
N LEU A 2 15.54 7.79 15.09
CA LEU A 2 14.17 7.41 15.46
C LEU A 2 13.10 8.50 15.27
N GLY A 3 13.36 9.74 15.72
CA GLY A 3 12.37 10.82 15.59
C GLY A 3 11.95 11.13 14.13
N MET A 4 12.84 10.92 13.17
CA MET A 4 12.52 11.09 11.74
C MET A 4 11.71 9.90 11.22
N ALA A 5 12.09 8.67 11.58
CA ALA A 5 11.33 7.48 11.22
C ALA A 5 9.90 7.52 11.78
N THR A 6 9.73 7.94 13.05
CA THR A 6 8.42 8.14 13.67
C THR A 6 7.59 9.19 12.93
N LYS A 7 8.19 10.30 12.51
CA LYS A 7 7.49 11.32 11.73
C LYS A 7 7.02 10.78 10.37
N VAL A 8 7.91 10.11 9.63
CA VAL A 8 7.58 9.51 8.32
C VAL A 8 6.42 8.53 8.44
N VAL A 9 6.47 7.63 9.42
CA VAL A 9 5.39 6.66 9.67
C VAL A 9 4.10 7.33 10.14
N SER A 10 4.19 8.37 10.97
CA SER A 10 3.01 9.12 11.42
C SER A 10 2.31 9.84 10.26
N ASP A 11 3.06 10.49 9.38
CA ASP A 11 2.50 11.15 8.21
C ASP A 11 1.87 10.14 7.25
N TYR A 12 2.52 8.99 7.04
CA TYR A 12 1.94 7.89 6.27
C TYR A 12 0.66 7.32 6.89
N GLY A 13 0.62 7.14 8.22
CA GLY A 13 -0.57 6.67 8.93
C GLY A 13 -1.78 7.59 8.76
N LYS A 14 -1.57 8.92 8.64
CA LYS A 14 -2.65 9.86 8.32
C LYS A 14 -3.24 9.60 6.94
N VAL A 15 -2.40 9.29 5.95
CA VAL A 15 -2.88 8.91 4.61
C VAL A 15 -3.70 7.63 4.68
N LEU A 16 -3.19 6.59 5.36
CA LEU A 16 -3.93 5.33 5.50
C LEU A 16 -5.29 5.51 6.18
N SER A 17 -5.42 6.46 7.12
CA SER A 17 -6.70 6.75 7.79
C SER A 17 -7.78 7.35 6.87
N GLN A 18 -7.39 7.84 5.69
CA GLN A 18 -8.28 8.47 4.71
C GLN A 18 -8.62 7.56 3.54
N VAL A 19 -7.98 6.40 3.44
CA VAL A 19 -8.17 5.45 2.33
C VAL A 19 -9.38 4.56 2.60
N GLU A 20 -10.25 4.42 1.61
CA GLU A 20 -11.39 3.51 1.68
C GLU A 20 -10.95 2.04 1.59
N PRO A 21 -11.45 1.15 2.46
CA PRO A 21 -11.19 -0.28 2.36
C PRO A 21 -11.68 -0.87 1.03
N GLY A 22 -10.87 -1.75 0.42
CA GLY A 22 -11.25 -2.49 -0.79
C GLY A 22 -10.85 -1.83 -2.11
N VAL A 23 -10.30 -0.62 -2.09
CA VAL A 23 -9.71 0.03 -3.26
C VAL A 23 -8.27 -0.47 -3.46
N TYR A 24 -7.99 -1.04 -4.63
CA TYR A 24 -6.63 -1.40 -5.05
C TYR A 24 -6.07 -0.33 -5.97
N GLY A 25 -4.74 -0.15 -5.93
CA GLY A 25 -4.01 0.71 -6.87
C GLY A 25 -4.14 2.18 -6.51
N LEU A 26 -3.68 2.54 -5.31
CA LEU A 26 -3.63 3.94 -4.88
C LEU A 26 -2.47 4.65 -5.57
N PRO A 27 -2.62 5.91 -5.99
CA PRO A 27 -1.52 6.66 -6.61
C PRO A 27 -0.42 6.97 -5.59
N GLU A 28 0.83 6.78 -6.01
CA GLU A 28 2.02 7.11 -5.23
C GLU A 28 2.09 8.59 -4.85
N SER A 29 1.51 9.48 -5.66
CA SER A 29 1.43 10.92 -5.35
C SER A 29 0.62 11.26 -4.09
N LEU A 30 -0.18 10.32 -3.55
CA LEU A 30 -0.83 10.50 -2.25
C LEU A 30 0.13 10.34 -1.08
N LEU A 31 1.29 9.72 -1.28
CA LEU A 31 2.24 9.49 -0.20
C LEU A 31 2.96 10.79 0.17
N PRO A 32 3.11 11.08 1.47
CA PRO A 32 3.80 12.29 1.94
C PRO A 32 5.32 12.17 1.83
N HIS A 33 5.83 10.95 1.65
CA HIS A 33 7.25 10.60 1.53
C HIS A 33 7.39 9.50 0.47
N THR A 34 8.59 9.31 -0.08
CA THR A 34 8.82 8.22 -1.04
C THR A 34 8.56 6.86 -0.42
N ARG A 35 8.11 5.88 -1.21
CA ARG A 35 7.88 4.51 -0.75
C ARG A 35 9.11 3.93 -0.05
N GLU A 36 10.29 4.15 -0.61
CA GLU A 36 11.55 3.70 0.01
C GLU A 36 11.78 4.32 1.39
N SER A 37 11.49 5.62 1.56
CA SER A 37 11.62 6.30 2.85
C SER A 37 10.65 5.75 3.89
N ILE A 38 9.40 5.50 3.51
CA ILE A 38 8.39 4.89 4.38
C ILE A 38 8.80 3.47 4.76
N ARG A 39 9.20 2.66 3.78
CA ARG A 39 9.70 1.29 3.98
C ARG A 39 10.84 1.27 4.99
N PHE A 40 11.85 2.12 4.77
CA PHE A 40 13.01 2.22 5.65
C PHE A 40 12.63 2.66 7.07
N ALA A 41 11.73 3.65 7.19
CA ALA A 41 11.25 4.13 8.47
C ALA A 41 10.52 3.04 9.27
N ILE A 42 9.62 2.29 8.62
CA ILE A 42 8.91 1.17 9.25
C ILE A 42 9.88 0.09 9.73
N LEU A 43 10.82 -0.35 8.88
CA LEU A 43 11.80 -1.37 9.24
C LEU A 43 12.71 -0.92 10.40
N THR A 44 13.10 0.35 10.40
CA THR A 44 13.89 0.94 11.48
C THR A 44 13.12 0.87 12.80
N LEU A 45 11.84 1.27 12.81
CA LEU A 45 11.01 1.20 14.02
C LEU A 45 10.77 -0.24 14.47
N LEU A 46 10.51 -1.18 13.56
CA LEU A 46 10.31 -2.59 13.90
C LEU A 46 11.53 -3.22 14.58
N ARG A 47 12.74 -2.87 14.15
CA ARG A 47 14.01 -3.36 14.73
C ARG A 47 14.29 -2.78 16.12
N GLU A 48 13.91 -1.52 16.32
CA GLU A 48 14.22 -0.78 17.55
C GLU A 48 13.15 -0.99 18.63
N LEU A 49 11.91 -1.33 18.25
CA LEU A 49 10.85 -1.62 19.20
C LEU A 49 11.12 -2.95 19.92
N GLY A 50 11.13 -2.89 21.26
CA GLY A 50 11.18 -4.06 22.13
C GLY A 50 9.90 -4.92 22.05
N PRO A 51 9.90 -6.09 22.71
CA PRO A 51 8.74 -6.99 22.76
C PRO A 51 7.53 -6.41 23.50
N GLU A 52 7.70 -5.31 24.23
CA GLU A 52 6.66 -4.67 25.06
C GLU A 52 5.57 -3.94 24.25
N HIS A 53 5.73 -3.80 22.93
CA HIS A 53 4.80 -3.08 22.06
C HIS A 53 4.26 -3.95 20.91
N PRO A 54 3.60 -5.09 21.19
CA PRO A 54 3.15 -6.02 20.16
C PRO A 54 2.12 -5.39 19.21
N GLU A 55 1.21 -4.55 19.72
CA GLU A 55 0.19 -3.87 18.90
C GLU A 55 0.81 -2.87 17.92
N VAL A 56 1.83 -2.12 18.36
CA VAL A 56 2.54 -1.17 17.49
C VAL A 56 3.32 -1.92 16.42
N LYS A 57 3.94 -3.05 16.76
CA LYS A 57 4.63 -3.91 15.79
C LYS A 57 3.67 -4.48 14.74
N GLU A 58 2.51 -4.95 15.16
CA GLU A 58 1.47 -5.41 14.23
C GLU A 58 1.02 -4.28 13.29
N GLY A 59 0.71 -3.10 13.83
CA GLY A 59 0.33 -1.94 13.00
C GLY A 59 1.41 -1.54 12.00
N LEU A 60 2.68 -1.57 12.40
CA LEU A 60 3.82 -1.31 11.51
C LEU A 60 3.95 -2.38 10.42
N ARG A 61 3.79 -3.66 10.76
CA ARG A 61 3.79 -4.77 9.78
C ARG A 61 2.65 -4.62 8.78
N GLN A 62 1.44 -4.32 9.25
CA GLN A 62 0.30 -4.07 8.36
C GLN A 62 0.57 -2.86 7.46
N GLY A 63 1.05 -1.75 8.01
CA GLY A 63 1.41 -0.56 7.23
C GLY A 63 2.45 -0.84 6.15
N TYR A 64 3.43 -1.72 6.43
CA TYR A 64 4.43 -2.18 5.46
C TYR A 64 3.79 -2.91 4.29
N VAL A 65 2.87 -3.84 4.57
CA VAL A 65 2.14 -4.61 3.54
C VAL A 65 1.24 -3.70 2.72
N TYR A 66 0.52 -2.78 3.37
CA TYR A 66 -0.34 -1.80 2.69
C TYR A 66 0.43 -0.88 1.75
N LEU A 67 1.73 -0.66 1.98
CA LEU A 67 2.56 0.17 1.09
C LEU A 67 2.64 -0.41 -0.33
N ALA A 68 2.42 -1.72 -0.51
CA ALA A 68 2.37 -2.36 -1.83
C ALA A 68 1.16 -1.94 -2.67
N GLN A 69 0.12 -1.38 -2.06
CA GLN A 69 -1.06 -0.88 -2.78
C GLN A 69 -0.82 0.44 -3.49
N PHE A 70 0.24 1.17 -3.12
CA PHE A 70 0.64 2.40 -3.77
C PHE A 70 1.47 2.08 -5.02
N VAL A 71 0.94 2.47 -6.17
CA VAL A 71 1.51 2.22 -7.50
C VAL A 71 1.73 3.55 -8.22
N ALA A 72 2.47 3.52 -9.32
CA ALA A 72 2.64 4.71 -10.16
C ALA A 72 1.26 5.29 -10.55
N ASP A 73 1.16 6.61 -10.60
CA ASP A 73 -0.10 7.31 -10.85
C ASP A 73 -0.78 6.84 -12.16
N GLU A 74 -0.01 6.51 -13.19
CA GLU A 74 -0.51 5.93 -14.44
C GLU A 74 -1.18 4.55 -14.27
N ASP A 75 -0.64 3.72 -13.38
CA ASP A 75 -1.19 2.41 -13.03
C ASP A 75 -2.45 2.58 -12.18
N ALA A 76 -2.45 3.55 -11.25
CA ALA A 76 -3.61 3.89 -10.41
C ALA A 76 -4.79 4.39 -11.25
N ASP A 77 -4.54 5.25 -12.25
CA ASP A 77 -5.54 5.71 -13.21
C ASP A 77 -6.11 4.57 -14.04
N THR A 78 -5.26 3.60 -14.42
CA THR A 78 -5.67 2.41 -15.16
C THR A 78 -6.56 1.51 -14.32
N VAL A 79 -6.23 1.30 -13.04
CA VAL A 79 -7.04 0.49 -12.12
C VAL A 79 -8.37 1.17 -11.81
N THR A 80 -8.38 2.48 -11.58
CA THR A 80 -9.59 3.27 -11.29
C THR A 80 -10.59 3.21 -12.46
N ARG A 81 -10.11 3.40 -13.70
CA ARG A 81 -10.95 3.24 -14.90
C ARG A 81 -11.46 1.81 -15.05
N GLY A 82 -10.61 0.81 -14.81
CA GLY A 82 -11.00 -0.60 -14.84
C GLY A 82 -12.10 -0.92 -13.83
N GLN A 83 -11.98 -0.48 -12.58
CA GLN A 83 -12.97 -0.70 -11.52
C GLN A 83 -14.31 -0.01 -11.82
N ALA A 84 -14.28 1.22 -12.34
CA ALA A 84 -15.49 1.95 -12.74
C ALA A 84 -16.28 1.23 -13.85
N ASN A 85 -15.58 0.62 -14.81
CA ASN A 85 -16.22 -0.16 -15.88
C ASN A 85 -16.90 -1.43 -15.37
N PHE A 86 -16.31 -2.10 -14.38
CA PHE A 86 -16.92 -3.28 -13.75
C PHE A 86 -18.15 -2.93 -12.90
N ALA A 87 -18.20 -1.73 -12.33
CA ALA A 87 -19.34 -1.24 -11.57
C ALA A 87 -20.48 -0.69 -12.45
N ALA A 88 -20.22 -0.43 -13.73
CA ALA A 88 -21.21 0.14 -14.65
C ALA A 88 -22.25 -0.89 -15.11
N SER A 89 -23.51 -0.46 -15.22
CA SER A 89 -24.65 -1.32 -15.59
C SER A 89 -24.66 -1.73 -17.08
N SER A 90 -23.81 -1.13 -17.90
CA SER A 90 -23.62 -1.46 -19.31
C SER A 90 -22.12 -1.40 -19.61
N PRO A 91 -21.38 -2.48 -19.33
CA PRO A 91 -19.95 -2.55 -19.60
C PRO A 91 -19.73 -2.44 -21.11
N ASP A 92 -18.89 -1.49 -21.50
CA ASP A 92 -18.51 -1.31 -22.90
C ASP A 92 -17.44 -2.36 -23.28
N PRO A 93 -17.74 -3.31 -24.18
CA PRO A 93 -16.82 -4.39 -24.53
C PRO A 93 -15.58 -3.91 -25.30
N ASP A 94 -15.60 -2.69 -25.87
CA ASP A 94 -14.44 -2.09 -26.55
C ASP A 94 -13.48 -1.36 -25.58
N GLN A 95 -13.85 -1.24 -24.30
CA GLN A 95 -12.93 -0.72 -23.29
C GLN A 95 -11.91 -1.79 -22.88
N ALA A 96 -10.81 -1.83 -23.62
CA ALA A 96 -9.55 -2.55 -23.36
C ALA A 96 -8.88 -2.27 -21.98
N SER A 97 -9.59 -1.67 -21.02
CA SER A 97 -9.09 -1.23 -19.72
C SER A 97 -9.22 -2.28 -18.60
N ALA A 98 -10.04 -3.32 -18.78
CA ALA A 98 -10.27 -4.32 -17.72
C ALA A 98 -9.08 -5.29 -17.54
N GLU A 99 -8.50 -5.76 -18.64
CA GLU A 99 -7.33 -6.65 -18.59
C GLU A 99 -6.09 -5.99 -17.98
N PRO A 100 -5.68 -4.77 -18.39
CA PRO A 100 -4.57 -4.06 -17.77
C PRO A 100 -4.79 -3.82 -16.27
N ALA A 101 -6.00 -3.40 -15.88
CA ALA A 101 -6.35 -3.21 -14.47
C ALA A 101 -6.23 -4.52 -13.67
N MET A 102 -6.71 -5.65 -14.20
CA MET A 102 -6.57 -6.96 -13.54
C MET A 102 -5.11 -7.39 -13.41
N ARG A 103 -4.26 -7.13 -14.41
CA ARG A 103 -2.81 -7.41 -14.32
C ARG A 103 -2.15 -6.60 -13.21
N ILE A 104 -2.47 -5.31 -13.10
CA ILE A 104 -1.95 -4.44 -12.04
C ILE A 104 -2.43 -4.90 -10.66
N ILE A 105 -3.72 -5.22 -10.52
CA ILE A 105 -4.28 -5.73 -9.25
C ILE A 105 -3.58 -7.04 -8.83
N ASN A 106 -3.36 -7.96 -9.77
CA ASN A 106 -2.67 -9.22 -9.46
C ASN A 106 -1.21 -8.99 -9.06
N ARG A 107 -0.53 -8.01 -9.68
CA ARG A 107 0.81 -7.59 -9.27
C ARG A 107 0.80 -7.02 -7.85
N ILE A 108 -0.15 -6.14 -7.52
CA ILE A 108 -0.30 -5.58 -6.16
C ILE A 108 -0.49 -6.71 -5.15
N LYS A 109 -1.36 -7.69 -5.43
CA LYS A 109 -1.59 -8.84 -4.54
C LYS A 109 -0.32 -9.65 -4.31
N LEU A 110 0.43 -9.94 -5.38
CA LEU A 110 1.71 -10.66 -5.28
C LEU A 110 2.74 -9.86 -4.46
N ASP A 111 2.79 -8.55 -4.64
CA ASP A 111 3.70 -7.69 -3.90
C ASP A 111 3.29 -7.59 -2.41
N MET A 112 1.99 -7.64 -2.09
CA MET A 112 1.48 -7.75 -0.72
C MET A 112 1.84 -9.09 -0.09
N GLU A 113 1.73 -10.21 -0.82
CA GLU A 113 2.15 -11.54 -0.34
C GLU A 113 3.64 -11.58 -0.03
N ARG A 114 4.48 -11.04 -0.92
CA ARG A 114 5.92 -10.92 -0.66
C ARG A 114 6.21 -10.04 0.56
N ALA A 115 5.50 -8.93 0.72
CA ALA A 115 5.65 -8.07 1.88
C ALA A 115 5.24 -8.78 3.18
N LEU A 116 4.21 -9.64 3.15
CA LEU A 116 3.83 -10.48 4.29
C LEU A 116 4.94 -11.48 4.64
N GLU A 117 5.56 -12.09 3.64
CA GLU A 117 6.70 -13.00 3.84
C GLU A 117 7.90 -12.28 4.46
N GLU A 118 8.25 -11.09 3.98
CA GLU A 118 9.31 -10.24 4.55
C GLU A 118 9.03 -9.89 6.02
N MET A 119 7.76 -9.68 6.38
CA MET A 119 7.35 -9.33 7.74
C MET A 119 7.30 -10.51 8.70
N ARG A 120 7.45 -11.75 8.20
CA ARG A 120 7.47 -12.96 9.04
C ARG A 120 8.65 -12.97 10.01
N ASP A 121 9.76 -12.33 9.65
CA ASP A 121 10.95 -12.22 10.49
C ASP A 121 10.77 -11.22 11.66
N PHE A 122 9.66 -10.49 11.68
CA PHE A 122 9.30 -9.50 12.71
C PHE A 122 8.08 -9.93 13.56
N LEU A 123 7.70 -11.21 13.49
CA LEU A 123 6.72 -11.87 14.39
C LEU A 123 7.37 -12.18 15.75
#